data_AF-A0A1I4BYB6-F1
#
_entry.id   AF-A0A1I4BYB6-F1
#
_cell.length_a   1.000
_cell.length_b   1.000
_cell.length_c   1.000
_cell.angle_alpha   90.00
_cell.angle_beta   90.00
_cell.angle_gamma   90.00
#
_symmetry.space_group_name_H-M   'P 1'
#
loop_
_entity.id
_entity.type
_entity.pdbx_description
1 polymer ?
#
loop_
_entity_poly.entity_id
_entity_poly.type
_entity_poly.pdbx_seq_one_letter_code
_entity_poly.pdbx_strand_id
1 'polypeptide(L)'
;MLRHFAFAAPGEAAAMANGFPRWNGAPSLDYPLAILDRDLKGPVFIRANWGFIGRRGPSTTGQRPPINARSETIATNGLFKFAYQSRRALMPIDGYFEWNDIFGTGKNKQPCAIAMADD
;
A
#
# COMPACT_ATOMS: atom_id res chain seq x y z
N MET A 1 -5.37 13.78 3.71
CA MET A 1 -4.55 12.64 4.15
C MET A 1 -3.32 12.98 5.01
N LEU A 2 -2.11 13.20 4.46
CA LEU A 2 -0.86 13.12 5.25
C LEU A 2 -0.70 14.17 6.37
N ARG A 3 -1.45 15.27 6.28
CA ARG A 3 -1.48 16.35 7.28
C ARG A 3 -2.13 15.95 8.61
N HIS A 4 -2.86 14.83 8.64
CA HIS A 4 -3.48 14.31 9.87
C HIS A 4 -2.50 13.52 10.74
N PHE A 5 -1.30 13.23 10.26
CA PHE A 5 -0.27 12.56 11.05
C PHE A 5 0.61 13.61 11.75
N ALA A 6 0.58 13.64 13.08
CA ALA A 6 1.34 14.60 13.89
C ALA A 6 2.87 14.54 13.68
N PHE A 7 3.38 13.41 13.17
CA PHE A 7 4.79 13.22 12.85
C PHE A 7 5.15 13.58 11.40
N ALA A 8 4.17 13.90 10.54
CA ALA A 8 4.44 14.40 9.21
C ALA A 8 4.94 15.85 9.33
N ALA A 9 6.25 16.06 9.34
CA ALA A 9 6.78 17.41 9.23
C ALA A 9 6.24 18.07 7.95
N PRO A 10 5.81 19.35 7.98
CA PRO A 10 5.36 20.07 6.80
C PRO A 10 6.51 20.22 5.78
N GLY A 11 6.73 19.21 4.95
CA GLY A 11 7.83 19.19 3.96
C GLY A 11 8.26 17.78 3.54
N GLU A 12 8.29 16.82 4.47
CA GLU A 12 8.74 15.44 4.18
C GLU A 12 7.76 14.69 3.27
N ALA A 13 6.46 14.88 3.49
CA ALA A 13 5.40 14.36 2.63
C ALA A 13 5.36 15.02 1.24
N ALA A 14 5.78 16.29 1.13
CA ALA A 14 5.73 17.07 -0.11
C ALA A 14 6.92 16.78 -1.04
N ALA A 15 8.07 16.38 -0.49
CA ALA A 15 9.27 16.01 -1.24
C ALA A 15 9.19 14.60 -1.87
N MET A 16 8.17 13.81 -1.55
CA MET A 16 7.90 12.52 -2.17
C MET A 16 7.28 12.71 -3.55
N ALA A 17 8.11 13.01 -4.54
CA ALA A 17 7.71 13.26 -5.92
C ALA A 17 6.97 12.06 -6.55
N ASN A 18 5.63 12.11 -6.51
CA ASN A 18 4.67 11.84 -7.59
C ASN A 18 3.21 12.10 -7.13
N GLY A 19 2.86 13.38 -6.99
CA GLY A 19 1.50 13.92 -7.16
C GLY A 19 0.44 13.46 -6.14
N PHE A 20 0.47 14.02 -4.93
CA PHE A 20 -0.71 14.10 -4.06
C PHE A 20 -1.34 15.51 -4.17
N PRO A 21 -2.68 15.63 -4.20
CA PRO A 21 -3.66 14.56 -4.02
C PRO A 21 -3.77 13.64 -5.24
N ARG A 22 -4.01 12.34 -4.99
CA ARG A 22 -4.23 11.31 -6.01
C ARG A 22 -5.52 10.58 -5.71
N TRP A 23 -6.51 10.75 -6.60
CA TRP A 23 -7.81 10.09 -6.46
C TRP A 23 -7.84 8.68 -7.04
N ASN A 24 -6.98 8.36 -8.01
CA ASN A 24 -6.93 7.04 -8.65
C ASN A 24 -5.52 6.44 -8.53
N GLY A 25 -5.27 5.76 -7.41
CA GLY A 25 -4.04 5.03 -7.16
C GLY A 25 -4.02 3.68 -7.90
N ALA A 26 -2.85 3.29 -8.40
CA ALA A 26 -2.66 2.05 -9.14
C ALA A 26 -1.38 1.33 -8.70
N PRO A 27 -1.32 -0.01 -8.84
CA PRO A 27 -0.10 -0.79 -8.69
C PRO A 27 1.09 -0.24 -9.49
N SER A 28 2.30 -0.57 -9.05
CA SER A 28 3.57 -0.15 -9.63
C SER A 28 3.89 1.34 -9.49
N LEU A 29 3.03 2.14 -8.86
CA LEU A 29 3.31 3.52 -8.49
C LEU A 29 3.97 3.59 -7.10
N ASP A 30 4.59 4.74 -6.82
CA ASP A 30 5.21 5.03 -5.54
C ASP A 30 4.24 5.73 -4.58
N TYR A 31 4.23 5.28 -3.33
CA TYR A 31 3.35 5.76 -2.27
C TYR A 31 4.14 6.08 -0.99
N PRO A 32 3.64 7.01 -0.17
CA PRO A 32 4.12 7.22 1.18
C PRO A 32 3.68 6.04 2.05
N LEU A 33 4.61 5.41 2.75
CA LEU A 33 4.33 4.44 3.79
C LEU A 33 4.82 4.99 5.13
N ALA A 34 3.99 4.90 6.16
CA ALA A 34 4.42 5.13 7.53
C ALA A 34 5.09 3.84 8.06
N ILE A 35 6.32 3.98 8.53
CA ILE A 35 7.07 2.91 9.19
C ILE A 35 7.49 3.37 10.58
N LEU A 36 7.77 2.43 11.48
CA LEU A 36 8.48 2.73 12.72
C LEU A 36 9.97 2.62 12.47
N ASP A 37 10.68 3.73 12.54
CA ASP A 37 12.14 3.75 12.48
C ASP A 37 12.70 3.57 13.90
N ARG A 38 13.53 2.54 14.08
CA ARG A 38 14.09 2.17 15.38
C ARG A 38 15.21 3.13 15.81
N ASP A 39 15.89 3.74 14.87
CA ASP A 39 17.01 4.65 15.12
C ASP A 39 16.50 6.05 15.42
N LEU A 40 15.44 6.49 14.73
CA LEU A 40 14.78 7.78 14.94
C LEU A 40 13.77 7.77 16.11
N LYS A 41 13.56 6.61 16.77
CA LYS A 41 12.64 6.42 17.90
C LYS A 41 11.21 6.92 17.63
N GLY A 42 10.72 6.77 16.39
CA GLY A 42 9.42 7.32 16.02
C GLY A 42 8.95 6.89 14.62
N PRO A 43 7.67 7.12 14.31
CA PRO A 43 7.14 6.88 12.98
C PRO A 43 7.70 7.90 11.98
N VAL A 44 8.04 7.42 10.78
CA VAL A 44 8.49 8.25 9.65
C VAL A 44 7.81 7.83 8.37
N PHE A 45 7.73 8.73 7.39
CA PHE A 45 7.28 8.40 6.05
C PHE A 45 8.47 8.00 5.17
N ILE A 46 8.33 6.87 4.47
CA ILE A 46 9.21 6.46 3.38
C ILE A 46 8.46 6.38 2.06
N ARG A 47 9.18 6.48 0.94
CA ARG A 47 8.62 6.23 -0.39
C ARG A 47 8.82 4.76 -0.75
N ALA A 48 7.74 4.07 -1.14
CA ALA A 48 7.82 2.69 -1.58
C ALA A 48 6.90 2.40 -2.76
N ASN A 49 7.28 1.43 -3.58
CA ASN A 49 6.51 0.98 -4.73
C ASN A 49 5.39 0.01 -4.30
N TRP A 50 4.18 0.18 -4.85
CA TRP A 50 3.09 -0.78 -4.67
C TRP A 50 3.25 -2.01 -5.60
N GLY A 51 4.14 -2.91 -5.19
CA GLY A 51 4.44 -4.17 -5.86
C GLY A 51 5.53 -4.91 -5.08
N PHE A 52 5.19 -6.02 -4.43
CA PHE A 52 6.09 -6.65 -3.48
C PHE A 52 7.20 -7.44 -4.15
N ILE A 53 8.45 -7.06 -3.85
CA ILE A 53 9.64 -7.80 -4.26
C ILE A 53 10.16 -8.58 -3.04
N GLY A 54 10.14 -9.90 -3.16
CA GLY A 54 10.60 -10.80 -2.11
C GLY A 54 12.12 -10.76 -1.91
N ARG A 55 12.60 -11.42 -0.85
CA ARG A 55 14.05 -11.49 -0.54
C ARG A 55 14.90 -12.08 -1.67
N ARG A 56 14.31 -12.95 -2.49
CA ARG A 56 14.98 -13.60 -3.63
C ARG A 56 15.04 -12.73 -4.89
N GLY A 57 14.58 -11.47 -4.81
CA GLY A 57 14.52 -10.56 -5.94
C GLY A 57 13.24 -10.70 -6.76
N PRO A 58 13.16 -10.00 -7.91
CA PRO A 58 12.00 -10.05 -8.81
C PRO A 58 11.84 -11.44 -9.44
N SER A 59 10.62 -11.76 -9.86
CA SER A 59 10.35 -13.02 -10.56
C SER A 59 11.09 -13.07 -11.90
N THR A 60 11.73 -14.20 -12.20
CA THR A 60 12.36 -14.47 -13.49
C THR A 60 11.37 -14.93 -14.56
N THR A 61 10.14 -15.29 -14.18
CA THR A 61 9.10 -15.82 -15.08
C THR A 61 8.21 -14.73 -15.69
N GLY A 62 8.56 -13.45 -15.50
CA GLY A 62 7.76 -12.32 -16.00
C GLY A 62 6.45 -12.09 -15.25
N GLN A 63 6.21 -12.83 -14.16
CA GLN A 63 5.04 -12.61 -13.31
C GLN A 63 5.09 -11.21 -12.66
N ARG A 64 3.94 -10.51 -12.70
CA ARG A 64 3.81 -9.21 -12.03
C ARG A 64 4.02 -9.39 -10.52
N PRO A 65 4.71 -8.44 -9.85
CA PRO A 65 4.84 -8.46 -8.40
C PRO A 65 3.47 -8.51 -7.72
N PRO A 66 3.29 -9.32 -6.66
CA PRO A 66 2.03 -9.34 -5.94
C PRO A 66 1.80 -8.00 -5.23
N ILE A 67 0.56 -7.52 -5.31
CA ILE A 67 0.15 -6.22 -4.74
C ILE A 67 -0.59 -6.38 -3.42
N ASN A 68 -1.11 -7.58 -3.14
CA ASN A 68 -1.87 -7.94 -1.95
C ASN A 68 -1.28 -9.21 -1.34
N ALA A 69 -1.43 -9.34 -0.02
CA ALA A 69 -1.10 -10.55 0.73
C ALA A 69 -2.30 -10.97 1.59
N ARG A 70 -2.64 -12.26 1.55
CA ARG A 70 -3.73 -12.85 2.33
C ARG A 70 -3.34 -12.95 3.80
N SER A 71 -4.12 -12.34 4.69
CA SER A 71 -3.84 -12.30 6.13
C SER A 71 -3.77 -13.70 6.75
N GLU A 72 -4.56 -14.64 6.23
CA GLU A 72 -4.67 -16.01 6.71
C GLU A 72 -3.34 -16.79 6.57
N THR A 73 -2.50 -16.42 5.61
CA THR A 73 -1.25 -17.15 5.31
C THR A 73 0.01 -16.30 5.35
N ILE A 74 -0.11 -14.98 5.56
CA ILE A 74 1.02 -14.04 5.47
C ILE A 74 2.18 -14.40 6.41
N ALA A 75 1.90 -14.99 7.57
CA ALA A 75 2.90 -15.37 8.57
C ALA A 75 3.71 -16.62 8.19
N THR A 76 3.17 -17.52 7.36
CA THR A 76 3.79 -18.79 6.98
C THR A 76 4.23 -18.84 5.52
N ASN A 77 3.63 -18.00 4.67
CA ASN A 77 3.92 -17.93 3.24
C ASN A 77 5.39 -17.61 2.98
N GLY A 78 6.08 -18.46 2.19
CA GLY A 78 7.51 -18.34 1.93
C GLY A 78 7.95 -17.02 1.28
N LEU A 79 7.03 -16.33 0.59
CA LEU A 79 7.29 -15.04 -0.04
C LEU A 79 7.20 -13.87 0.96
N PHE A 80 6.18 -13.88 1.83
CA PHE A 80 5.85 -12.74 2.70
C PHE A 80 6.37 -12.86 4.14
N LYS A 81 6.57 -14.07 4.68
CA LYS A 81 6.79 -14.30 6.12
C LYS A 81 7.89 -13.44 6.76
N PHE A 82 9.01 -13.25 6.07
CA PHE A 82 10.13 -12.47 6.59
C PHE A 82 9.84 -10.96 6.63
N ALA A 83 9.14 -10.45 5.60
CA ALA A 83 8.69 -9.06 5.57
C ALA A 83 7.60 -8.83 6.63
N TYR A 84 6.68 -9.76 6.80
CA TYR A 84 5.63 -9.68 7.82
C TYR A 84 6.19 -9.58 9.25
N GLN A 85 7.26 -10.33 9.53
CA GLN A 85 7.90 -10.33 10.84
C GLN A 85 8.60 -8.99 11.17
N SER A 86 9.23 -8.34 10.20
CA SER A 86 10.23 -7.29 10.47
C SER A 86 10.07 -5.98 9.69
N ARG A 87 9.26 -5.95 8.63
CA ARG A 87 9.12 -4.81 7.71
C ARG A 87 7.66 -4.42 7.51
N ARG A 88 6.92 -4.33 8.62
CA ARG A 88 5.53 -3.84 8.59
C ARG A 88 5.53 -2.34 8.34
N ALA A 89 4.56 -1.90 7.55
CA ALA A 89 4.34 -0.51 7.19
C ALA A 89 2.83 -0.26 7.08
N LEU A 90 2.42 0.98 7.22
CA LEU A 90 1.05 1.43 7.03
C LEU A 90 1.00 2.30 5.78
N MET A 91 0.12 1.97 4.84
CA MET A 91 -0.19 2.81 3.69
C MET A 91 -1.42 3.65 4.06
N PRO A 92 -1.29 4.97 4.28
CA PRO A 92 -2.46 5.81 4.49
C PRO A 92 -3.23 5.92 3.16
N ILE A 93 -4.54 5.70 3.23
CA ILE A 93 -5.50 5.84 2.12
C ILE A 93 -6.74 6.60 2.65
N ASP A 94 -7.35 7.46 1.82
CA ASP A 94 -8.65 8.04 2.13
C ASP A 94 -9.78 7.03 1.79
N GLY A 95 -9.47 6.02 0.97
CA GLY A 95 -10.38 4.96 0.58
C GLY A 95 -9.76 4.08 -0.51
N TYR A 96 -10.51 3.08 -0.96
CA TYR A 96 -10.14 2.20 -2.06
C TYR A 96 -11.33 1.90 -2.98
N PHE A 97 -11.05 1.39 -4.17
CA PHE A 97 -12.07 1.01 -5.14
C PHE A 97 -12.25 -0.50 -5.19
N GLU A 98 -13.50 -0.94 -5.32
CA GLU A 98 -13.86 -2.32 -5.61
C GLU A 98 -14.86 -2.41 -6.75
N TRP A 99 -14.86 -3.54 -7.44
CA TRP A 99 -15.74 -3.79 -8.57
C TRP A 99 -16.73 -4.91 -8.24
N ASN A 100 -17.98 -4.53 -8.00
CA ASN A 100 -19.04 -5.46 -7.66
C ASN A 100 -19.66 -6.09 -8.92
N ASP A 101 -19.74 -7.42 -8.96
CA ASP A 101 -20.37 -8.17 -10.05
C ASP A 101 -21.88 -8.27 -9.84
N ILE A 102 -22.57 -7.16 -10.11
CA ILE A 102 -24.01 -7.02 -9.89
C ILE A 102 -24.88 -7.89 -10.79
N PHE A 103 -24.30 -8.49 -11.84
CA PHE A 103 -25.00 -9.38 -12.77
C PHE A 103 -24.55 -10.85 -12.65
N GLY A 104 -23.56 -11.16 -11.82
CA GLY A 104 -23.01 -12.51 -11.67
C GLY A 104 -22.30 -13.05 -12.92
N THR A 105 -21.83 -12.17 -13.82
CA THR A 105 -21.25 -12.57 -15.12
C THR A 105 -19.74 -12.47 -15.17
N GLY A 106 -19.11 -11.93 -14.12
CA GLY A 106 -17.71 -11.55 -14.09
C GLY A 106 -17.36 -10.34 -14.97
N LYS A 107 -18.34 -9.80 -15.72
CA LYS A 107 -18.21 -8.68 -16.67
C LYS A 107 -19.09 -7.51 -16.24
N ASN A 108 -18.83 -6.32 -16.80
CA ASN A 108 -19.63 -5.11 -16.56
C ASN A 108 -19.86 -4.83 -15.07
N LYS A 109 -18.78 -4.97 -14.29
CA LYS A 109 -18.83 -4.77 -12.83
C LYS A 109 -19.03 -3.31 -12.50
N GLN A 110 -19.86 -3.04 -11.49
CA GLN A 110 -20.09 -1.70 -10.96
C GLN A 110 -18.88 -1.28 -10.10
N PRO A 111 -18.17 -0.19 -10.44
CA PRO A 111 -17.17 0.37 -9.54
C PRO A 111 -17.83 1.02 -8.32
N CYS A 112 -17.28 0.77 -7.14
CA CYS A 112 -17.66 1.36 -5.87
C CYS A 112 -16.42 1.98 -5.22
N ALA A 113 -16.57 3.15 -4.61
CA ALA A 113 -15.58 3.72 -3.69
C ALA A 113 -15.95 3.32 -2.26
N ILE A 114 -14.97 2.88 -1.48
CA ILE A 114 -15.13 2.46 -0.09
C ILE A 114 -14.18 3.31 0.77
N ALA A 115 -14.72 3.98 1.77
CA ALA A 115 -14.01 4.88 2.67
C ALA A 115 -14.56 4.73 4.11
N MET A 116 -13.98 5.42 5.07
CA MET A 116 -14.53 5.46 6.43
C MET A 116 -15.89 6.20 6.41
N ALA A 117 -16.77 5.88 7.35
CA ALA A 117 -18.11 6.49 7.41
C ALA A 117 -18.07 8.00 7.69
N ASP A 118 -16.98 8.45 8.33
CA ASP A 118 -16.80 9.83 8.79
C ASP A 118 -15.85 10.65 7.89
N ASP A 119 -15.46 10.11 6.72
CA ASP A 119 -14.68 10.84 5.69
C ASP A 119 -15.53 11.83 4.88
#